data_AF-A0A8D8HQ78-F1
#
_entry.id   AF-A0A8D8HQ78-F1
#
_cell.length_a   1.000
_cell.length_b   1.000
_cell.length_c   1.000
_cell.angle_alpha   90.00
_cell.angle_beta   90.00
_cell.angle_gamma   90.00
#
_symmetry.space_group_name_H-M   'P 1'
#
loop_
_entity.id
_entity.type
_entity.pdbx_description
1 polymer ?
#
loop_
_entity_poly.entity_id
_entity_poly.type
_entity_poly.pdbx_seq_one_letter_code
_entity_poly.pdbx_strand_id
1 'polypeptide(L)'
;MRMGVSGNKSGYIRLAPTVRPFDETTMHEIVLGFDSDNRSYFQRYVRGGASRVHSFKLFKLNYIQKISIFEPLMFTVEVYPNGRVTVKLDTERYPFIDVTDAGVSAKYIGFANWDVNDKAVFFVDCPLVD
;
A
#
# COMPACT_ATOMS: atom_id res chain seq x y z
N MET A 1 -2.86 -7.27 9.66
CA MET A 1 -1.43 -7.02 9.95
C MET A 1 -1.30 -5.59 10.42
N ARG A 2 -0.66 -5.35 11.57
CA ARG A 2 -0.40 -3.98 12.05
C ARG A 2 0.94 -3.52 11.52
N MET A 3 0.99 -2.30 11.00
CA MET A 3 2.13 -1.71 10.33
C MET A 3 2.32 -0.26 10.77
N GLY A 4 3.53 0.24 10.57
CA GLY A 4 3.87 1.65 10.68
C GLY A 4 4.64 2.10 9.45
N VAL A 5 4.52 3.39 9.10
CA VAL A 5 5.36 4.01 8.07
C VAL A 5 5.88 5.35 8.55
N SER A 6 7.18 5.59 8.37
CA SER A 6 7.82 6.89 8.60
C SER A 6 8.55 7.34 7.35
N GLY A 7 8.37 8.60 6.97
CA GLY A 7 8.89 9.17 5.73
C GLY A 7 8.22 10.51 5.44
N ASN A 8 8.66 11.21 4.40
CA ASN A 8 8.01 12.46 3.96
C ASN A 8 6.84 12.20 2.99
N LYS A 9 6.98 11.15 2.18
CA LYS A 9 6.06 10.65 1.16
C LYS A 9 6.52 9.27 0.67
N SER A 10 5.85 8.71 -0.32
CA SER A 10 6.22 7.49 -1.03
C SER A 10 6.11 6.20 -0.20
N GLY A 11 5.10 6.11 0.66
CA GLY A 11 4.76 4.88 1.38
C GLY A 11 3.96 3.92 0.51
N TYR A 12 4.61 3.09 -0.32
CA TYR A 12 3.95 2.11 -1.19
C TYR A 12 4.01 0.70 -0.62
N ILE A 13 2.85 0.12 -0.32
CA ILE A 13 2.71 -1.28 0.09
C ILE A 13 2.06 -2.05 -1.05
N ARG A 14 2.77 -3.04 -1.56
CA ARG A 14 2.38 -3.85 -2.71
C ARG A 14 1.77 -5.16 -2.25
N LEU A 15 0.61 -5.49 -2.81
CA LEU A 15 -0.05 -6.78 -2.70
C LEU A 15 0.09 -7.52 -4.03
N ALA A 16 0.65 -8.72 -4.01
CA ALA A 16 1.03 -9.47 -5.20
C ALA A 16 0.60 -10.95 -5.17
N PRO A 17 0.33 -11.56 -6.35
CA PRO A 17 0.23 -13.01 -6.49
C PRO A 17 1.59 -13.72 -6.61
N THR A 18 2.67 -12.98 -6.94
CA THR A 18 4.01 -13.52 -7.17
C THR A 18 5.11 -12.59 -6.62
N VAL A 19 6.28 -13.14 -6.27
CA VAL A 19 7.47 -12.37 -5.87
C VAL A 19 7.97 -11.47 -6.99
N ARG A 20 7.86 -11.91 -8.25
CA ARG A 20 8.43 -11.25 -9.43
C ARG A 20 7.36 -10.92 -10.47
N PRO A 21 6.71 -9.75 -10.39
CA PRO A 21 5.61 -9.38 -11.28
C PRO A 21 6.13 -8.65 -12.53
N PHE A 22 6.72 -9.37 -13.49
CA PHE A 22 7.29 -8.77 -14.72
C PHE A 22 6.67 -9.35 -16.01
N ASP A 23 5.58 -10.07 -15.90
CA ASP A 23 4.95 -10.91 -16.92
C ASP A 23 3.48 -10.51 -17.14
N GLU A 24 3.21 -9.20 -17.17
CA GLU A 24 1.84 -8.64 -17.22
C GLU A 24 1.01 -9.01 -15.98
N THR A 25 1.68 -9.26 -14.86
CA THR A 25 1.01 -9.55 -13.60
C THR A 25 0.21 -8.32 -13.14
N THR A 26 -1.07 -8.55 -12.81
CA THR A 26 -1.91 -7.58 -12.11
C THR A 26 -1.56 -7.56 -10.62
N MET A 27 -1.39 -6.36 -10.09
CA MET A 27 -0.90 -6.07 -8.75
C MET A 27 -1.78 -5.00 -8.12
N HIS A 28 -1.69 -4.86 -6.80
CA HIS A 28 -2.33 -3.78 -6.08
C HIS A 28 -1.33 -3.05 -5.20
N GLU A 29 -1.56 -1.76 -5.00
CA GLU A 29 -0.77 -0.96 -4.09
C GLU A 29 -1.68 -0.11 -3.20
N ILE A 30 -1.41 -0.18 -1.90
CA ILE A 30 -1.83 0.82 -0.94
C ILE A 30 -0.74 1.89 -0.97
N VAL A 31 -1.14 3.12 -1.29
CA VAL A 31 -0.23 4.26 -1.37
C VAL A 31 -0.56 5.24 -0.26
N LEU A 32 0.43 5.52 0.58
CA LEU A 32 0.38 6.47 1.68
C LEU A 32 1.30 7.65 1.34
N GLY A 33 0.70 8.80 1.06
CA GLY A 33 1.43 10.01 0.68
C GLY A 33 2.15 9.90 -0.66
N PHE A 34 1.42 9.95 -1.78
CA PHE A 34 2.01 9.90 -3.13
C PHE A 34 3.07 10.99 -3.39
N ASP A 35 4.04 10.70 -4.25
CA ASP A 35 5.26 11.50 -4.44
C ASP A 35 5.03 12.98 -4.85
N SER A 36 3.97 13.26 -5.60
CA SER A 36 3.75 14.52 -6.30
C SER A 36 2.61 15.35 -5.71
N ASP A 37 1.71 14.73 -4.96
CA ASP A 37 0.54 15.40 -4.39
C ASP A 37 0.16 14.93 -2.98
N ASN A 38 0.95 14.03 -2.40
CA ASN A 38 0.80 13.51 -1.04
C ASN A 38 -0.56 12.85 -0.76
N ARG A 39 -1.30 12.43 -1.79
CA ARG A 39 -2.58 11.76 -1.63
C ARG A 39 -2.37 10.29 -1.28
N SER A 40 -3.30 9.74 -0.51
CA SER A 40 -3.35 8.32 -0.22
C SER A 40 -4.42 7.66 -1.08
N TYR A 41 -4.13 6.49 -1.63
CA TYR A 41 -5.05 5.82 -2.55
C TYR A 41 -4.81 4.32 -2.60
N PHE A 42 -5.80 3.60 -3.12
CA PHE A 42 -5.67 2.20 -3.48
C PHE A 42 -5.70 2.09 -5.00
N GLN A 43 -4.68 1.46 -5.57
CA GLN A 43 -4.59 1.28 -7.01
C GLN A 43 -4.45 -0.19 -7.38
N ARG A 44 -5.02 -0.55 -8.52
CA ARG A 44 -4.65 -1.73 -9.29
C ARG A 44 -3.64 -1.29 -10.33
N TYR A 45 -2.60 -2.07 -10.60
CA TYR A 45 -1.73 -1.78 -11.72
C TYR A 45 -1.17 -3.06 -12.34
N VAL A 46 -0.88 -3.01 -13.63
CA VAL A 46 -0.29 -4.12 -14.39
C VAL A 46 1.19 -3.84 -14.60
N ARG A 47 2.03 -4.85 -14.35
CA ARG A 47 3.47 -4.75 -14.52
C ARG A 47 3.98 -5.73 -15.58
N GLY A 48 4.26 -5.20 -16.77
CA GLY A 48 4.85 -5.94 -17.88
C GLY A 48 6.38 -5.91 -17.92
N GLY A 49 7.01 -5.20 -16.99
CA GLY A 49 8.47 -5.05 -16.90
C GLY A 49 8.87 -4.01 -15.85
N ALA A 50 10.17 -3.75 -15.70
CA ALA A 50 10.67 -2.79 -14.70
C ALA A 50 10.07 -1.39 -14.88
N SER A 51 9.99 -0.92 -16.13
CA SER A 51 9.48 0.40 -16.54
C SER A 51 8.10 0.37 -17.22
N ARG A 52 7.53 -0.82 -17.48
CA ARG A 52 6.19 -0.96 -18.11
C ARG A 52 5.13 -1.15 -17.03
N VAL A 53 4.52 -0.04 -16.62
CA VAL A 53 3.54 0.02 -15.53
C VAL A 53 2.28 0.74 -16.00
N HIS A 54 1.12 0.10 -15.85
CA HIS A 54 -0.18 0.70 -16.14
C HIS A 54 -1.04 0.70 -14.88
N SER A 55 -1.28 1.87 -14.29
CA SER A 55 -2.03 2.01 -13.03
C SER A 55 -3.47 2.50 -13.24
N PHE A 56 -4.39 1.92 -12.50
CA PHE A 56 -5.78 2.32 -12.38
C PHE A 56 -6.13 2.56 -10.89
N LYS A 57 -6.44 3.81 -10.54
CA LYS A 57 -6.78 4.20 -9.16
C LYS A 57 -8.23 3.76 -8.87
N LEU A 58 -8.38 2.77 -7.98
CA LEU A 58 -9.68 2.22 -7.59
C LEU A 58 -10.36 3.05 -6.50
N PHE A 59 -9.55 3.67 -5.65
CA PHE A 59 -9.99 4.60 -4.62
C PHE A 59 -8.96 5.69 -4.45
N LYS A 60 -9.39 6.88 -4.05
CA LYS A 60 -8.50 8.01 -3.82
C LYS A 60 -9.03 8.87 -2.70
N LEU A 61 -8.18 9.13 -1.71
CA LEU A 61 -8.47 10.04 -0.63
C LEU A 61 -7.64 11.30 -0.82
N ASN A 62 -8.32 12.44 -0.93
CA ASN A 62 -7.63 13.71 -1.13
C ASN A 62 -6.91 14.19 0.13
N TYR A 63 -7.24 13.68 1.33
CA TYR A 63 -6.49 13.93 2.58
C TYR A 63 -7.02 13.13 3.80
N ILE A 64 -6.20 12.30 4.47
CA ILE A 64 -6.25 11.99 5.93
C ILE A 64 -4.81 11.56 6.35
N GLN A 65 -4.20 12.32 7.26
CA GLN A 65 -2.88 12.13 7.92
C GLN A 65 -1.66 11.85 7.01
N LYS A 66 -0.72 12.81 6.98
CA LYS A 66 0.56 12.68 6.28
C LYS A 66 1.46 11.72 7.04
N ILE A 67 2.21 10.90 6.31
CA ILE A 67 3.36 10.22 6.89
C ILE A 67 4.40 11.28 7.33
N SER A 68 5.12 11.00 8.41
CA SER A 68 6.06 11.93 9.02
C SER A 68 7.43 11.26 9.21
N ILE A 69 8.50 12.06 9.11
CA ILE A 69 9.86 11.61 9.45
C ILE A 69 10.12 11.60 10.95
N PHE A 70 9.26 12.26 11.74
CA PHE A 70 9.42 12.40 13.19
C PHE A 70 8.57 11.41 13.98
N GLU A 71 7.50 10.89 13.38
CA GLU A 71 6.57 9.97 14.03
C GLU A 71 6.01 8.98 13.00
N PRO A 72 6.03 7.67 13.27
CA PRO A 72 5.46 6.69 12.36
C PRO A 72 3.92 6.78 12.37
N LEU A 73 3.33 6.81 11.18
CA LEU A 73 1.90 6.62 11.02
C LEU A 73 1.58 5.13 11.23
N MET A 74 0.87 4.80 12.30
CA MET A 74 0.49 3.43 12.66
C MET A 74 -0.90 3.07 12.12
N PHE A 75 -1.02 1.91 11.50
CA PHE A 75 -2.27 1.45 10.88
C PHE A 75 -2.36 -0.07 10.80
N THR A 76 -3.58 -0.57 10.67
CA THR A 76 -3.89 -1.97 10.42
C THR A 76 -4.37 -2.16 8.99
N VAL A 77 -3.77 -3.12 8.28
CA VAL A 77 -4.22 -3.61 6.97
C VAL A 77 -4.90 -4.97 7.15
N GLU A 78 -6.11 -5.11 6.63
CA GLU A 78 -6.79 -6.40 6.51
C GLU A 78 -7.10 -6.69 5.04
N VAL A 79 -6.79 -7.91 4.61
CA VAL A 79 -7.09 -8.40 3.26
C VAL A 79 -7.97 -9.63 3.41
N TYR A 80 -9.16 -9.56 2.84
CA TYR A 80 -10.19 -10.59 2.96
C TYR A 80 -10.20 -11.50 1.73
N PRO A 81 -10.61 -12.77 1.85
CA PRO A 81 -10.63 -13.72 0.73
C PRO A 81 -11.47 -13.30 -0.48
N ASN A 82 -12.46 -12.43 -0.28
CA ASN A 82 -13.30 -11.88 -1.36
C ASN A 82 -12.66 -10.68 -2.09
N GLY A 83 -11.39 -10.36 -1.79
CA GLY A 83 -10.69 -9.22 -2.36
C GLY A 83 -11.01 -7.87 -1.72
N ARG A 84 -11.74 -7.86 -0.58
CA ARG A 84 -11.89 -6.65 0.23
C ARG A 84 -10.57 -6.32 0.92
N VAL A 85 -10.20 -5.05 0.91
CA VAL A 85 -9.03 -4.49 1.58
C VAL A 85 -9.47 -3.33 2.45
N THR A 86 -9.10 -3.38 3.72
CA THR A 86 -9.29 -2.28 4.66
C THR A 86 -7.94 -1.74 5.12
N VAL A 87 -7.85 -0.42 5.25
CA VAL A 87 -6.74 0.26 5.92
C VAL A 87 -7.32 1.22 6.95
N LYS A 88 -6.98 0.99 8.22
CA LYS A 88 -7.48 1.75 9.36
C LYS A 88 -6.32 2.27 10.18
N LEU A 89 -6.26 3.58 10.40
CA LEU A 89 -5.28 4.18 11.31
C LEU A 89 -5.61 3.76 12.74
N ASP A 90 -4.58 3.57 13.57
CA ASP A 90 -4.78 3.16 14.97
C ASP A 90 -5.56 4.20 15.79
N THR A 91 -5.48 5.47 15.37
CA THR A 91 -6.16 6.61 15.98
C THR A 91 -7.61 6.79 15.53
N GLU A 92 -8.06 6.05 14.51
CA GLU A 92 -9.34 6.25 13.85
C GLU A 92 -10.31 5.09 14.12
N ARG A 93 -11.60 5.40 14.22
CA ARG A 93 -12.64 4.39 14.45
C ARG A 93 -12.95 3.55 13.20
N TYR A 94 -12.87 4.18 12.02
CA TYR A 94 -13.29 3.59 10.75
C TYR A 94 -12.13 3.56 9.75
N PRO A 95 -12.07 2.56 8.85
CA PRO A 95 -11.06 2.51 7.81
C PRO A 95 -11.22 3.68 6.83
N PHE A 96 -10.11 4.25 6.38
CA PHE A 96 -10.11 5.30 5.35
C PHE A 96 -9.96 4.73 3.94
N ILE A 97 -9.44 3.51 3.82
CA ILE A 97 -9.56 2.67 2.61
C ILE A 97 -10.45 1.50 2.99
N ASP A 98 -11.58 1.36 2.28
CA ASP A 98 -12.44 0.18 2.34
C ASP A 98 -12.93 -0.08 0.91
N VAL A 99 -12.24 -1.00 0.24
CA VAL A 99 -12.40 -1.25 -1.20
C VAL A 99 -12.49 -2.74 -1.43
N THR A 100 -13.27 -3.14 -2.43
CA THR A 100 -13.33 -4.54 -2.85
C THR A 100 -12.92 -4.66 -4.29
N ASP A 101 -11.94 -5.53 -4.55
CA ASP A 101 -11.55 -5.89 -5.89
C ASP A 101 -11.15 -7.37 -5.96
N ALA A 102 -11.85 -8.16 -6.78
CA ALA A 102 -11.70 -9.61 -6.83
C ALA A 102 -10.30 -10.07 -7.24
N GLY A 103 -9.51 -9.21 -7.89
CA GLY A 103 -8.14 -9.52 -8.31
C GLY A 103 -7.08 -9.38 -7.21
N VAL A 104 -7.43 -8.90 -6.01
CA VAL A 104 -6.46 -8.66 -4.94
C VAL A 104 -5.84 -9.97 -4.47
N SER A 105 -4.50 -10.01 -4.39
CA SER A 105 -3.76 -11.11 -3.80
C SER A 105 -2.73 -10.60 -2.80
N ALA A 106 -2.74 -11.16 -1.59
CA ALA A 106 -1.74 -10.90 -0.55
C ALA A 106 -0.76 -12.08 -0.35
N LYS A 107 -0.61 -12.97 -1.35
CA LYS A 107 0.40 -14.06 -1.31
C LYS A 107 1.80 -13.54 -1.06
N TYR A 108 2.12 -12.37 -1.60
CA TYR A 108 3.33 -11.63 -1.28
C TYR A 108 2.98 -10.18 -0.97
N ILE A 109 3.57 -9.68 0.11
CA ILE A 109 3.53 -8.27 0.49
C ILE A 109 4.94 -7.71 0.32
N GLY A 110 5.05 -6.61 -0.41
CA GLY A 110 6.33 -5.93 -0.62
C GLY A 110 6.22 -4.43 -0.37
N PHE A 111 7.37 -3.79 -0.19
CA PHE A 111 7.47 -2.34 -0.08
C PHE A 111 8.15 -1.82 -1.35
N ALA A 112 7.53 -0.85 -2.00
CA ALA A 112 8.06 -0.28 -3.24
C ALA A 112 8.63 1.10 -2.98
N ASN A 113 9.78 1.38 -3.58
CA ASN A 113 10.28 2.74 -3.73
C ASN A 113 10.26 3.10 -5.22
N TRP A 114 9.38 4.02 -5.58
CA TRP A 114 9.25 4.52 -6.96
C TRP A 114 10.08 5.79 -7.21
N ASP A 115 10.57 6.46 -6.17
CA ASP A 115 11.47 7.63 -6.28
C ASP A 115 12.71 7.42 -5.40
N VAL A 116 13.88 7.28 -6.04
CA VAL A 116 15.16 7.04 -5.35
C VAL A 116 15.54 8.12 -4.34
N ASN A 117 14.96 9.32 -4.45
CA ASN A 117 15.21 10.45 -3.54
C ASN A 117 14.28 10.44 -2.33
N ASP A 118 13.17 9.71 -2.40
CA ASP A 118 12.25 9.56 -1.29
C ASP A 118 12.56 8.26 -0.52
N LYS A 119 12.49 8.34 0.81
CA LYS A 119 12.67 7.17 1.67
C LYS A 119 11.48 7.07 2.63
N ALA A 120 10.84 5.91 2.59
CA ALA A 120 9.87 5.48 3.59
C ALA A 120 10.44 4.24 4.31
N VAL A 121 10.38 4.26 5.63
CA VAL A 121 10.75 3.15 6.51
C VAL A 121 9.47 2.51 7.00
N PHE A 122 9.37 1.19 6.86
CA PHE A 122 8.20 0.42 7.28
C PHE A 122 8.51 -0.38 8.55
N PHE A 123 7.57 -0.34 9.48
CA PHE A 123 7.53 -1.17 10.67
C PHE A 123 6.40 -2.17 10.49
N VAL A 124 6.64 -3.45 10.76
CA VAL A 124 5.64 -4.49 10.55
C VAL A 124 5.59 -5.39 11.76
N ASP A 125 4.46 -5.38 12.46
CA ASP A 125 4.14 -6.45 13.41
C ASP A 125 3.67 -7.64 12.59
N CYS A 126 4.64 -8.50 12.25
CA CYS A 126 4.33 -9.84 11.78
C CYS A 126 3.99 -10.66 13.02
N PRO A 127 2.78 -11.24 13.15
CA PRO A 127 2.66 -12.36 14.06
C PRO A 127 3.58 -13.43 13.48
N LEU A 128 4.72 -13.64 14.15
CA LEU A 128 5.43 -14.90 14.04
C LEU A 128 4.39 -15.94 14.43
N VAL A 129 3.90 -16.68 13.44
CA VAL A 129 3.04 -17.81 13.71
C VAL A 129 3.91 -18.77 14.49
N ASP A 130 3.60 -18.99 15.77
CA ASP A 130 4.11 -20.13 16.53
C ASP A 130 3.64 -21.43 15.87
#